data_AF-A0A535HH45-F1
#
_entry.id   AF-A0A535HH45-F1
#
_cell.length_a   1.000
_cell.length_b   1.000
_cell.length_c   1.000
_cell.angle_alpha   90.00
_cell.angle_beta   90.00
_cell.angle_gamma   90.00
#
_symmetry.space_group_name_H-M   'P 1'
#
loop_
_entity.id
_entity.type
_entity.pdbx_description
1 polymer ?
#
loop_
_entity_poly.entity_id
_entity_poly.type
_entity_poly.pdbx_seq_one_letter_code
_entity_poly.pdbx_strand_id
1 'polypeptide(L)'
;MFGAILLQQWTKANFSRLVARKDVDAIMRGWSDDGVLEMPGTSAMSGRFEGKAAIRAWVARWFDSMRAIDFDVKRIALTNTLALGFGTNDVMIEWEVHETSKSGAAIRARGITVWELRGGKLAAARDYFFDPSVLNVIHGPRPAAAS
;
A
#
# COMPACT_ATOMS: atom_id res chain seq x y z
N MET A 1 2.13 -16.58 19.66
CA MET A 1 1.05 -15.56 19.79
C MET A 1 1.59 -14.16 20.09
N PHE A 2 2.47 -13.95 21.09
CA PHE A 2 3.06 -12.62 21.38
C PHE A 2 3.83 -11.98 20.21
N GLY A 3 4.55 -12.76 19.40
CA GLY A 3 5.28 -12.25 18.24
C GLY A 3 4.39 -11.67 17.13
N ALA A 4 3.18 -12.21 16.93
CA ALA A 4 2.23 -11.67 15.96
C ALA A 4 1.68 -10.31 16.44
N ILE A 5 1.38 -10.16 17.73
CA ILE A 5 0.89 -8.89 18.30
C ILE A 5 1.96 -7.79 18.21
N LEU A 6 3.23 -8.13 18.48
CA LEU A 6 4.35 -7.20 18.33
C LEU A 6 4.58 -6.82 16.86
N LEU A 7 4.50 -7.79 15.94
CA LEU A 7 4.56 -7.50 14.50
C LEU A 7 3.39 -6.63 14.06
N GLN A 8 2.18 -6.85 14.57
CA GLN A 8 1.04 -6.02 14.27
C GLN A 8 1.29 -4.57 14.72
N GLN A 9 1.60 -4.34 16.00
CA GLN A 9 1.86 -3.00 16.52
C GLN A 9 3.05 -2.32 15.86
N TRP A 10 4.13 -3.06 15.58
CA TRP A 10 5.29 -2.57 14.87
C TRP A 10 4.95 -2.20 13.42
N THR A 11 4.22 -3.04 12.68
CA THR A 11 3.77 -2.77 11.31
C THR A 11 2.85 -1.56 11.26
N LYS A 12 1.91 -1.43 12.22
CA LYS A 12 1.04 -0.25 12.33
C LYS A 12 1.87 1.03 12.52
N ALA A 13 2.70 1.06 13.57
CA ALA A 13 3.47 2.26 13.91
C ALA A 13 4.53 2.62 12.86
N ASN A 14 5.21 1.64 12.27
CA ASN A 14 6.20 1.92 11.24
C ASN A 14 5.54 2.32 9.93
N PHE A 15 4.49 1.65 9.47
CA PHE A 15 3.90 1.98 8.17
C PHE A 15 3.33 3.40 8.16
N SER A 16 2.55 3.78 9.17
CA SER A 16 2.04 5.15 9.30
C SER A 16 3.18 6.18 9.39
N ARG A 17 4.29 5.86 10.07
CA ARG A 17 5.47 6.74 10.13
C ARG A 17 6.19 6.87 8.79
N LEU A 18 6.35 5.78 8.04
CA LEU A 18 7.00 5.77 6.73
C LEU A 18 6.21 6.58 5.71
N VAL A 19 4.88 6.41 5.72
CA VAL A 19 3.95 7.16 4.86
C VAL A 19 3.93 8.64 5.23
N ALA A 20 3.85 8.99 6.52
CA ALA A 20 3.90 10.37 6.98
C ALA A 20 5.21 11.09 6.58
N ARG A 21 6.34 10.37 6.57
CA ARG A 21 7.65 10.88 6.15
C ARG A 21 7.88 10.84 4.64
N LYS A 22 6.95 10.24 3.88
CA LYS A 22 7.09 10.00 2.44
C LYS A 22 8.42 9.28 2.08
N ASP A 23 8.83 8.34 2.94
CA ASP A 23 10.13 7.67 2.83
C ASP A 23 10.09 6.52 1.79
N VAL A 24 10.22 6.89 0.51
CA VAL A 24 10.21 5.95 -0.62
C VAL A 24 11.27 4.87 -0.45
N ASP A 25 12.47 5.22 0.01
CA ASP A 25 13.58 4.27 0.13
C ASP A 25 13.34 3.23 1.23
N ALA A 26 12.76 3.63 2.37
CA ALA A 26 12.35 2.68 3.39
C ALA A 26 11.26 1.73 2.91
N ILE A 27 10.26 2.21 2.15
CA ILE A 27 9.24 1.34 1.58
C ILE A 27 9.89 0.37 0.58
N MET A 28 10.75 0.86 -0.31
CA MET A 28 11.41 0.02 -1.32
C MET A 28 12.37 -1.02 -0.74
N ARG A 29 12.96 -0.78 0.44
CA ARG A 29 13.73 -1.82 1.14
C ARG A 29 12.90 -3.05 1.51
N GLY A 30 11.59 -2.90 1.71
CA GLY A 30 10.67 -3.99 1.99
C GLY A 30 10.31 -4.83 0.76
N TRP A 31 10.42 -4.29 -0.45
CA TRP A 31 10.03 -4.96 -1.68
C TRP A 31 11.10 -5.91 -2.21
N SER A 32 10.64 -7.03 -2.77
CA SER A 32 11.41 -7.88 -3.67
C SER A 32 11.67 -7.16 -5.00
N ASP A 33 12.68 -7.61 -5.75
CA ASP A 33 13.04 -6.97 -7.02
C ASP A 33 12.03 -7.28 -8.13
N ASP A 34 11.40 -8.46 -8.07
CA ASP A 34 10.33 -8.97 -8.95
C ASP A 34 8.92 -8.70 -8.41
N GLY A 35 8.79 -7.80 -7.43
CA GLY A 35 7.51 -7.56 -6.75
C GLY A 35 6.39 -7.05 -7.66
N VAL A 36 5.16 -7.32 -7.28
CA VAL A 36 3.96 -6.86 -8.00
C VAL A 36 3.05 -6.03 -7.09
N LEU A 37 2.64 -4.86 -7.56
CA LEU A 37 1.58 -4.06 -6.94
C LEU A 37 0.34 -4.06 -7.84
N GLU A 38 -0.82 -4.34 -7.27
CA GLU A 38 -2.11 -4.20 -7.93
C GLU A 38 -3.01 -3.21 -7.18
N MET A 39 -3.42 -2.18 -7.89
CA MET A 39 -4.26 -1.10 -7.42
C MET A 39 -5.60 -1.12 -8.19
N PRO A 40 -6.74 -1.34 -7.53
CA PRO A 40 -8.02 -1.49 -8.21
C PRO A 40 -8.57 -0.14 -8.70
N GLY A 41 -9.63 -0.20 -9.50
CA GLY A 41 -10.37 0.98 -9.95
C GLY A 41 -9.92 1.53 -11.31
N THR A 42 -10.33 2.76 -11.57
CA THR A 42 -10.18 3.43 -12.87
C THR A 42 -9.42 4.75 -12.77
N SER A 43 -8.74 5.01 -11.65
CA SER A 43 -7.97 6.23 -11.46
C SER A 43 -6.63 6.17 -12.19
N ALA A 44 -5.96 7.31 -12.35
CA ALA A 44 -4.58 7.34 -12.87
C ALA A 44 -3.58 6.55 -12.00
N MET A 45 -3.94 6.22 -10.75
CA MET A 45 -3.13 5.39 -9.85
C MET A 45 -3.47 3.90 -9.93
N SER A 46 -4.60 3.54 -10.52
CA SER A 46 -5.04 2.15 -10.67
C SER A 46 -4.21 1.40 -11.71
N GLY A 47 -4.12 0.08 -11.59
CA GLY A 47 -3.36 -0.79 -12.49
C GLY A 47 -2.53 -1.85 -11.79
N ARG A 48 -1.79 -2.60 -12.60
CA ARG A 48 -0.79 -3.58 -12.16
C ARG A 48 0.59 -3.05 -12.50
N PHE A 49 1.49 -3.07 -11.53
CA PHE A 49 2.86 -2.54 -11.62
C PHE A 49 3.83 -3.66 -11.22
N GLU A 50 4.67 -4.06 -12.16
CA GLU A 50 5.58 -5.19 -12.00
C GLU A 50 7.02 -4.73 -11.91
N GLY A 51 7.77 -5.31 -10.97
CA GLY A 51 9.14 -4.97 -10.67
C GLY A 51 9.26 -3.74 -9.78
N LYS A 52 10.30 -3.77 -8.94
CA LYS A 52 10.57 -2.75 -7.92
C LYS A 52 10.72 -1.34 -8.48
N ALA A 53 11.23 -1.19 -9.70
CA ALA A 53 11.37 0.11 -10.35
C ALA A 53 10.00 0.74 -10.69
N ALA A 54 9.07 -0.04 -11.23
CA ALA A 54 7.72 0.43 -11.54
C ALA A 54 6.95 0.79 -10.26
N ILE A 55 7.10 -0.03 -9.22
CA ILE A 55 6.50 0.21 -7.91
C ILE A 55 7.09 1.46 -7.26
N ARG A 56 8.41 1.66 -7.33
CA ARG A 56 9.06 2.88 -6.83
C ARG A 56 8.50 4.14 -7.49
N ALA A 57 8.37 4.13 -8.81
CA ALA A 57 7.79 5.23 -9.56
C ALA A 57 6.32 5.49 -9.16
N TRP A 58 5.56 4.42 -8.91
CA TRP A 58 4.19 4.52 -8.41
C TRP A 58 4.13 5.17 -7.01
N VAL A 59 4.95 4.71 -6.06
CA VAL A 59 5.00 5.25 -4.69
C VAL A 59 5.43 6.72 -4.69
N ALA A 60 6.44 7.07 -5.50
CA ALA A 60 6.89 8.45 -5.64
C ALA A 60 5.75 9.36 -6.15
N ARG A 61 5.05 8.94 -7.21
CA ARG A 61 3.90 9.68 -7.75
C ARG A 61 2.79 9.88 -6.71
N TRP A 62 2.49 8.85 -5.93
CA TRP A 62 1.49 8.94 -4.85
C TRP A 62 1.89 10.00 -3.81
N PHE A 63 3.14 9.95 -3.33
CA PHE A 63 3.66 10.93 -2.37
C PHE A 63 3.73 12.35 -2.93
N ASP A 64 3.97 12.49 -4.23
CA ASP A 64 3.97 13.77 -4.92
C ASP A 64 2.57 14.35 -5.11
N SER A 65 1.51 13.54 -5.19
CA SER A 65 0.13 14.05 -5.32
C SER A 65 -0.48 14.52 -4.00
N MET A 66 -0.03 13.97 -2.87
CA MET A 66 -0.60 14.26 -1.56
C MET A 66 0.08 15.45 -0.86
N ARG A 67 -0.72 16.29 -0.18
CA ARG A 67 -0.26 17.28 0.80
C ARG A 67 -0.13 16.64 2.19
N ALA A 68 -1.17 15.91 2.60
CA ALA A 68 -1.24 15.26 3.90
C ALA A 68 -1.92 13.90 3.76
N ILE A 69 -1.55 12.98 4.63
CA ILE A 69 -2.11 11.63 4.70
C ILE A 69 -2.14 11.20 6.16
N ASP A 70 -3.30 10.71 6.59
CA ASP A 70 -3.47 10.00 7.85
C ASP A 70 -3.89 8.57 7.52
N PHE A 71 -3.03 7.61 7.85
CA PHE A 71 -3.21 6.20 7.51
C PHE A 71 -3.38 5.40 8.80
N ASP A 72 -4.59 4.89 9.01
CA ASP A 72 -4.94 4.12 10.19
C ASP A 72 -5.14 2.65 9.84
N VAL A 73 -4.29 1.80 10.42
CA VAL A 73 -4.40 0.35 10.28
C VAL A 73 -5.36 -0.19 11.34
N LYS A 74 -6.52 -0.67 10.90
CA LYS A 74 -7.57 -1.21 11.77
C LYS A 74 -7.20 -2.61 12.24
N ARG A 75 -6.95 -3.53 11.31
CA ARG A 75 -6.67 -4.95 11.61
C ARG A 75 -5.56 -5.50 10.75
N ILE A 76 -4.88 -6.52 11.27
CA ILE A 76 -3.86 -7.27 10.56
C ILE A 76 -4.12 -8.76 10.84
N ALA A 77 -4.23 -9.57 9.81
CA ALA A 77 -4.30 -11.03 9.92
C ALA A 77 -3.13 -11.66 9.15
N LEU A 78 -2.64 -12.80 9.64
CA LEU A 78 -1.58 -13.58 8.99
C LEU A 78 -2.09 -14.98 8.70
N THR A 79 -1.80 -15.51 7.52
CA THR A 79 -2.19 -16.88 7.15
C THR A 79 -1.26 -17.93 7.78
N ASN A 80 0.02 -17.61 7.94
CA ASN A 80 1.00 -18.50 8.55
C ASN A 80 1.80 -17.80 9.66
N THR A 81 1.40 -17.98 10.92
CA THR A 81 2.08 -17.34 12.06
C THR A 81 3.47 -17.91 12.39
N LEU A 82 3.84 -19.06 11.81
CA LEU A 82 5.14 -19.72 12.01
C LEU A 82 6.18 -19.34 10.93
N ALA A 83 5.75 -18.77 9.80
CA ALA A 83 6.64 -18.32 8.71
C ALA A 83 7.19 -16.89 8.91
N LEU A 84 7.23 -16.39 10.15
CA LEU A 84 7.75 -15.07 10.47
C LEU A 84 9.28 -15.05 10.37
N GLY A 85 9.79 -14.76 9.17
CA GLY A 85 11.23 -14.55 8.90
C GLY A 85 11.84 -15.53 7.89
N PHE A 86 11.22 -16.71 7.70
CA PHE A 86 11.68 -17.74 6.76
C PHE A 86 10.44 -18.36 6.08
N GLY A 87 10.40 -18.31 4.74
CA GLY A 87 9.30 -18.89 3.94
C GLY A 87 8.31 -17.87 3.36
N THR A 88 7.12 -18.37 3.01
CA THR A 88 6.04 -17.60 2.40
C THR A 88 4.91 -17.36 3.40
N ASN A 89 4.34 -16.16 3.42
CA ASN A 89 3.24 -15.79 4.31
C ASN A 89 2.35 -14.73 3.68
N ASP A 90 1.04 -14.81 3.91
CA ASP A 90 0.13 -13.74 3.50
C ASP A 90 -0.27 -12.89 4.71
N VAL A 91 -0.24 -11.58 4.53
CA VAL A 91 -0.67 -10.60 5.52
C VAL A 91 -1.84 -9.82 4.95
N MET A 92 -2.98 -9.87 5.62
CA MET A 92 -4.15 -9.07 5.28
C MET A 92 -4.23 -7.88 6.22
N ILE A 93 -4.36 -6.68 5.68
CA ILE A 93 -4.33 -5.42 6.43
C ILE A 93 -5.60 -4.65 6.13
N GLU A 94 -6.51 -4.54 7.09
CA GLU A 94 -7.66 -3.64 7.00
C GLU A 94 -7.22 -2.24 7.41
N TRP A 95 -7.52 -1.25 6.58
CA TRP A 95 -7.11 0.13 6.79
C TRP A 95 -8.21 1.14 6.47
N GLU A 96 -8.03 2.34 7.02
CA GLU A 96 -8.72 3.56 6.64
C GLU A 96 -7.67 4.64 6.42
N VAL A 97 -7.85 5.44 5.36
CA VAL A 97 -6.95 6.54 5.03
C VAL A 97 -7.74 7.82 4.79
N HIS A 98 -7.23 8.93 5.33
CA HIS A 98 -7.69 10.27 5.04
C HIS A 98 -6.56 10.96 4.29
N GLU A 99 -6.76 11.21 3.00
CA GLU A 99 -5.75 11.83 2.15
C GLU A 99 -6.24 13.22 1.73
N THR A 100 -5.34 14.19 1.78
CA THR A 100 -5.56 15.51 1.19
C THR A 100 -4.53 15.75 0.10
N SER A 101 -5.00 16.00 -1.11
CA SER A 101 -4.18 16.34 -2.27
C SER A 101 -3.52 17.72 -2.16
N LYS A 102 -2.53 17.98 -3.01
CA LYS A 102 -1.92 19.33 -3.14
C LYS A 102 -2.91 20.40 -3.63
N SER A 103 -3.95 20.02 -4.39
CA SER A 103 -5.00 20.95 -4.83
C SER A 103 -6.04 21.24 -3.74
N GLY A 104 -5.96 20.57 -2.58
CA GLY A 104 -6.87 20.74 -1.45
C GLY A 104 -8.07 19.80 -1.46
N ALA A 105 -8.27 18.99 -2.51
CA ALA A 105 -9.27 17.92 -2.50
C ALA A 105 -8.92 16.88 -1.43
N ALA A 106 -9.91 16.42 -0.68
CA ALA A 106 -9.74 15.47 0.40
C ALA A 106 -10.65 14.25 0.20
N ILE A 107 -10.14 13.07 0.58
CA ILE A 107 -10.87 11.81 0.51
C ILE A 107 -10.75 11.05 1.81
N ARG A 108 -11.74 10.19 2.04
CA ARG A 108 -11.68 9.10 3.00
C ARG A 108 -11.84 7.80 2.24
N ALA A 109 -10.83 6.94 2.28
CA ALA A 109 -10.88 5.63 1.67
C ALA A 109 -10.74 4.54 2.73
N ARG A 110 -11.35 3.38 2.47
CA ARG A 110 -11.28 2.19 3.31
C ARG A 110 -11.02 0.99 2.41
N GLY A 111 -10.27 0.04 2.93
CA GLY A 111 -9.97 -1.15 2.17
C GLY A 111 -9.20 -2.19 2.96
N ILE A 112 -8.84 -3.22 2.23
CA ILE A 112 -7.97 -4.29 2.68
C ILE A 112 -6.82 -4.39 1.69
N THR A 113 -5.60 -4.44 2.18
CA THR A 113 -4.44 -4.84 1.37
C THR A 113 -4.05 -6.26 1.73
N VAL A 114 -3.83 -7.10 0.72
CA VAL A 114 -3.23 -8.43 0.88
C VAL A 114 -1.79 -8.36 0.42
N TRP A 115 -0.87 -8.68 1.33
CA TRP A 115 0.57 -8.78 1.09
C TRP A 115 0.99 -10.23 1.03
N GLU A 116 1.74 -10.59 0.00
CA GLU A 116 2.43 -11.87 -0.11
C GLU A 116 3.90 -11.63 0.24
N LEU A 117 4.36 -12.22 1.33
CA LEU A 117 5.75 -12.14 1.77
C LEU A 117 6.49 -13.41 1.33
N ARG A 118 7.68 -13.25 0.75
CA ARG A 118 8.61 -14.34 0.42
C ARG A 118 9.99 -13.99 0.95
N GLY A 119 10.52 -14.81 1.86
CA GLY A 119 11.86 -14.59 2.43
C GLY A 119 11.99 -13.24 3.13
N GLY A 120 10.92 -12.77 3.80
CA GLY A 120 10.89 -11.48 4.47
C GLY A 120 10.77 -10.25 3.56
N LYS A 121 10.58 -10.44 2.24
CA LYS A 121 10.33 -9.37 1.27
C LYS A 121 8.90 -9.43 0.74
N LEU A 122 8.35 -8.27 0.39
CA LEU A 122 7.06 -8.16 -0.26
C LEU A 122 7.18 -8.58 -1.73
N ALA A 123 6.59 -9.73 -2.05
CA ALA A 123 6.52 -10.30 -3.40
C ALA A 123 5.28 -9.80 -4.16
N ALA A 124 4.17 -9.59 -3.46
CA ALA A 124 3.00 -8.96 -4.04
C ALA A 124 2.24 -8.12 -3.02
N ALA A 125 1.61 -7.05 -3.48
CA ALA A 125 0.58 -6.33 -2.75
C ALA A 125 -0.65 -6.12 -3.64
N ARG A 126 -1.82 -6.42 -3.11
CA ARG A 126 -3.12 -6.26 -3.77
C ARG A 126 -4.04 -5.45 -2.89
N ASP A 127 -4.52 -4.33 -3.38
CA ASP A 127 -5.50 -3.52 -2.67
C ASP A 127 -6.93 -3.86 -3.08
N TYR A 128 -7.82 -3.85 -2.10
CA TYR A 128 -9.26 -4.00 -2.25
C TYR A 128 -9.94 -2.83 -1.56
N PHE A 129 -10.40 -1.86 -2.35
CA PHE A 129 -11.11 -0.69 -1.85
C PHE A 129 -12.59 -1.01 -1.71
N PHE A 130 -13.24 -0.52 -0.66
CA PHE A 130 -14.70 -0.59 -0.54
C PHE A 130 -15.40 0.34 -1.53
N ASP A 131 -14.76 1.47 -1.84
CA ASP A 131 -15.14 2.36 -2.93
C ASP A 131 -13.87 2.84 -3.65
N PRO A 132 -13.48 2.22 -4.78
CA PRO A 132 -12.30 2.65 -5.54
C PRO A 132 -12.55 3.95 -6.32
N SER A 133 -13.80 4.38 -6.50
CA SER A 133 -14.11 5.59 -7.28
C SER A 133 -13.63 6.86 -6.59
N VAL A 134 -13.50 6.83 -5.26
CA VAL A 134 -12.99 7.94 -4.44
C VAL A 134 -11.58 8.37 -4.85
N LEU A 135 -10.76 7.46 -5.40
CA LEU A 135 -9.41 7.78 -5.88
C LEU A 135 -9.43 8.75 -7.08
N ASN A 136 -10.51 8.78 -7.87
CA ASN A 136 -10.63 9.72 -8.99
C ASN A 136 -10.73 11.18 -8.52
N VAL A 137 -11.16 11.43 -7.28
CA VAL A 137 -11.26 12.79 -6.73
C VAL A 137 -9.88 13.44 -6.61
N ILE A 138 -8.84 12.66 -6.31
CA ILE A 138 -7.46 13.15 -6.17
C ILE A 138 -6.66 12.92 -7.43
N HIS A 139 -6.77 11.75 -8.04
CA HIS A 139 -5.86 11.33 -9.12
C HIS A 139 -6.46 11.48 -10.51
N GLY A 140 -7.74 11.85 -10.62
CA GLY A 140 -8.47 11.85 -11.87
C GLY A 140 -8.65 10.46 -12.47
N PRO A 141 -9.44 10.35 -13.56
CA PRO A 141 -9.59 9.11 -14.29
C PRO A 141 -8.27 8.72 -14.97
N ARG A 142 -8.07 7.42 -15.16
CA ARG A 142 -6.96 6.90 -15.94
C ARG A 142 -7.05 7.44 -17.36
N PRO A 143 -5.95 7.97 -17.93
CA PRO A 143 -5.95 8.40 -19.32
C PRO A 143 -6.27 7.21 -20.23
N ALA A 144 -7.07 7.45 -21.27
CA ALA A 144 -7.31 6.45 -22.30
C ALA A 144 -5.98 6.01 -22.91
N ALA A 145 -5.81 4.71 -23.15
CA ALA A 145 -4.65 4.23 -23.89
C ALA A 145 -4.64 4.92 -25.26
N ALA A 146 -3.54 5.59 -25.59
CA ALA A 146 -3.36 6.11 -26.95
C ALA A 146 -3.46 4.92 -27.91
N SER A 147 -4.37 5.05 -28.89
CA SER A 147 -4.63 4.04 -29.92
C SER A 147 -3.54 4.05 -30.98
#